data_AF-A0A1S9P957-F1
#
_entry.id   AF-A0A1S9P957-F1
#
_cell.length_a   1.000
_cell.length_b   1.000
_cell.length_c   1.000
_cell.angle_alpha   90.00
_cell.angle_beta   90.00
_cell.angle_gamma   90.00
#
_symmetry.space_group_name_H-M   'P 1'
#
loop_
_entity.id
_entity.type
_entity.pdbx_description
1 polymer ?
#
loop_
_entity_poly.entity_id
_entity_poly.type
_entity_poly.pdbx_seq_one_letter_code
_entity_poly.pdbx_strand_id
1 'polypeptide(L)'
;MVEPLGEQALKEIAGELQMGMLCFYNKNTGEIVSYPNGVEDSDVFDLWEDVAQKVNDNPGDYFEFDALDSHQSFKVMERFVHGIDHIPTHNKFIGVLSRKKPFANFNNLLHNYPELREQWFPFKDSNYLDYVKEQADRFLEQANTINSSFDKSFCYELEYRLSEAFRNSTDKIIKHIWCDGVLIPTDDMQLSREHIFTNHTIETEAFIGESGQDKYQMTIKLGLQSLKKCKDGDELSDCLPDASSLNWVSLDIENRTIEVQLK
;
A
#
# COMPACT_ATOMS: atom_id res chain seq x y z
N MET A 1 -12.32 -6.31 6.01
CA MET A 1 -10.94 -5.95 6.43
C MET A 1 -10.09 -7.12 6.05
N VAL A 2 -8.94 -6.90 5.41
CA VAL A 2 -8.00 -7.99 5.15
C VAL A 2 -7.35 -8.34 6.49
N GLU A 3 -7.44 -9.61 6.90
CA GLU A 3 -6.85 -10.04 8.16
C GLU A 3 -5.32 -10.02 8.06
N PRO A 4 -4.61 -9.69 9.16
CA PRO A 4 -3.17 -9.74 9.18
C PRO A 4 -2.66 -11.15 8.91
N LEU A 5 -1.58 -11.26 8.15
CA LEU A 5 -0.94 -12.55 7.88
C LEU A 5 -0.41 -13.14 9.19
N GLY A 6 -0.75 -14.42 9.44
CA GLY A 6 -0.29 -15.13 10.62
C GLY A 6 1.23 -15.30 10.64
N GLU A 7 1.82 -15.37 11.84
CA GLU A 7 3.27 -15.47 12.03
C GLU A 7 3.89 -16.67 11.29
N GLN A 8 3.18 -17.79 11.20
CA GLN A 8 3.64 -18.99 10.49
C GLN A 8 3.75 -18.75 8.98
N ALA A 9 2.76 -18.08 8.38
CA ALA A 9 2.77 -17.71 6.97
C ALA A 9 3.92 -16.75 6.64
N LEU A 10 4.16 -15.76 7.49
CA LEU A 10 5.28 -14.82 7.33
C LEU A 10 6.64 -15.53 7.38
N LYS A 11 6.79 -16.52 8.27
CA LYS A 11 8.00 -17.36 8.35
C LYS A 11 8.20 -18.23 7.11
N GLU A 12 7.11 -18.81 6.59
CA GLU A 12 7.13 -19.60 5.36
C GLU A 12 7.59 -18.75 4.18
N ILE A 13 6.95 -17.60 3.95
CA ILE A 13 7.32 -16.65 2.89
C ILE A 13 8.78 -16.22 3.02
N ALA A 14 9.23 -15.86 4.23
CA ALA A 14 10.62 -15.46 4.47
C ALA A 14 11.63 -16.57 4.11
N GLY A 15 11.30 -17.83 4.43
CA GLY A 15 12.13 -18.98 4.11
C GLY A 15 12.23 -19.24 2.60
N GLU A 16 11.10 -19.20 1.91
CA GLU A 16 11.01 -19.40 0.46
C GLU A 16 11.80 -18.31 -0.30
N LEU A 17 11.63 -17.03 0.06
CA LEU A 17 12.39 -15.92 -0.52
C LEU A 17 13.89 -16.06 -0.28
N GLN A 18 14.29 -16.51 0.91
CA GLN A 18 15.68 -16.78 1.24
C GLN A 18 16.29 -17.90 0.37
N MET A 19 15.46 -18.84 -0.11
CA MET A 19 15.84 -19.92 -1.02
C MET A 19 15.87 -19.49 -2.50
N GLY A 20 15.52 -18.24 -2.81
CA GLY A 20 15.48 -17.71 -4.18
C GLY A 20 14.19 -18.03 -4.92
N MET A 21 13.11 -18.31 -4.18
CA MET A 21 11.78 -18.52 -4.74
C MET A 21 11.09 -17.16 -4.94
N LEU A 22 10.26 -17.05 -5.98
CA LEU A 22 9.21 -16.05 -6.06
C LEU A 22 8.06 -16.51 -5.15
N CYS A 23 7.47 -15.59 -4.38
CA CYS A 23 6.44 -15.92 -3.40
C CYS A 23 5.22 -15.02 -3.57
N PHE A 24 4.05 -15.64 -3.66
CA PHE A 24 2.78 -14.95 -3.88
C PHE A 24 1.75 -15.36 -2.83
N TYR A 25 1.01 -14.37 -2.33
CA TYR A 25 -0.10 -14.57 -1.41
C TYR A 25 -1.41 -14.26 -2.10
N ASN A 26 -2.32 -15.24 -2.14
CA ASN A 26 -3.66 -15.05 -2.68
C ASN A 26 -4.52 -14.29 -1.66
N LYS A 27 -4.96 -13.09 -2.04
CA LYS A 27 -5.70 -12.15 -1.18
C LYS A 27 -7.10 -12.62 -0.84
N ASN A 28 -7.66 -13.53 -1.64
CA ASN A 28 -9.02 -14.03 -1.50
C ASN A 28 -9.07 -15.35 -0.70
N THR A 29 -8.09 -16.23 -0.90
CA THR A 29 -8.07 -17.58 -0.29
C THR A 29 -7.12 -17.70 0.90
N GLY A 30 -6.15 -16.79 1.02
CA GLY A 30 -5.06 -16.87 2.00
C GLY A 30 -3.97 -17.88 1.65
N GLU A 31 -4.02 -18.47 0.45
CA GLU A 31 -3.04 -19.44 -0.04
C GLU A 31 -1.70 -18.77 -0.36
N ILE A 32 -0.60 -19.40 0.05
CA ILE A 32 0.76 -19.03 -0.36
C ILE A 32 1.18 -19.99 -1.47
N VAL A 33 1.67 -19.45 -2.58
CA VAL A 33 2.28 -20.22 -3.66
C VAL A 33 3.66 -19.66 -3.96
N SER A 34 4.62 -20.54 -4.21
CA SER A 34 5.99 -20.18 -4.56
C SER A 34 6.52 -21.06 -5.69
N TYR A 35 7.46 -20.52 -6.44
CA TYR A 35 8.23 -21.27 -7.44
C TYR A 35 9.61 -20.62 -7.63
N PRO A 36 10.63 -21.34 -8.12
CA PRO A 36 11.99 -20.80 -8.23
C PRO A 36 12.04 -19.60 -9.19
N ASN A 37 12.76 -18.54 -8.81
CA ASN A 37 12.94 -17.39 -9.69
C ASN A 37 13.75 -17.78 -10.94
N GLY A 38 13.28 -17.41 -12.13
CA GLY A 38 13.89 -17.73 -13.42
C GLY A 38 13.73 -19.18 -13.86
N VAL A 39 12.78 -19.92 -13.29
CA VAL A 39 12.49 -21.32 -13.67
C VAL A 39 11.95 -21.46 -15.09
N GLU A 40 11.41 -20.39 -15.66
CA GLU A 40 10.81 -20.34 -17.02
C GLU A 40 11.79 -20.75 -18.13
N ASP A 41 13.08 -20.44 -17.94
CA ASP A 41 14.15 -20.80 -18.88
C ASP A 41 14.80 -22.16 -18.56
N SER A 42 14.19 -22.96 -17.68
CA SER A 42 14.77 -24.21 -17.18
C SER A 42 14.08 -25.45 -17.74
N ASP A 43 14.87 -26.52 -17.95
CA ASP A 43 14.36 -27.84 -18.37
C ASP A 43 13.43 -28.52 -17.34
N VAL A 44 13.25 -27.91 -16.17
CA VAL A 44 12.35 -28.38 -15.10
C VAL A 44 11.12 -27.49 -14.91
N PHE A 45 10.83 -26.58 -15.87
CA PHE A 45 9.69 -25.67 -15.81
C PHE A 45 8.35 -26.40 -15.66
N ASP A 46 8.16 -27.54 -16.33
CA ASP A 46 6.94 -28.36 -16.27
C ASP A 46 6.52 -28.75 -14.84
N LEU A 47 7.44 -28.73 -13.86
CA LEU A 47 7.14 -28.99 -12.44
C LEU A 47 6.40 -27.85 -11.75
N TRP A 48 6.48 -26.63 -12.30
CA TRP A 48 5.96 -25.39 -11.74
C TRP A 48 5.01 -24.65 -12.68
N GLU A 49 4.81 -25.16 -13.90
CA GLU A 49 3.96 -24.56 -14.93
C GLU A 49 2.54 -24.26 -14.41
N ASP A 50 1.90 -25.24 -13.74
CA ASP A 50 0.56 -25.07 -13.17
C ASP A 50 0.49 -23.91 -12.15
N VAL A 51 1.53 -23.79 -11.31
CA VAL A 51 1.59 -22.76 -10.25
C VAL A 51 1.85 -21.39 -10.87
N ALA A 52 2.83 -21.30 -11.78
CA ALA A 52 3.16 -20.06 -12.48
C ALA A 52 1.98 -19.55 -13.31
N GLN A 53 1.30 -20.46 -14.04
CA GLN A 53 0.13 -20.13 -14.85
C GLN A 53 -1.05 -19.67 -13.97
N LYS A 54 -1.30 -20.32 -12.83
CA LYS A 54 -2.36 -19.92 -11.89
C LYS A 54 -2.20 -18.47 -11.42
N VAL A 55 -0.96 -18.05 -11.13
CA VAL A 55 -0.64 -16.66 -10.75
C VAL A 55 -0.79 -15.73 -11.96
N ASN A 56 -0.24 -16.09 -13.11
CA ASN A 56 -0.25 -15.28 -14.33
C ASN A 56 -1.66 -15.08 -14.92
N ASP A 57 -2.57 -16.04 -14.74
CA ASP A 57 -3.96 -15.94 -15.18
C ASP A 57 -4.79 -14.98 -14.31
N ASN A 58 -4.38 -14.78 -13.05
CA ASN A 58 -5.13 -13.98 -12.07
C ASN A 58 -4.21 -13.05 -11.26
N PRO A 59 -3.38 -12.20 -11.89
CA PRO A 59 -2.38 -11.40 -11.18
C PRO A 59 -3.02 -10.44 -10.16
N GLY A 60 -4.25 -9.99 -10.43
CA GLY A 60 -5.03 -9.14 -9.55
C GLY A 60 -5.46 -9.80 -8.23
N ASP A 61 -5.40 -11.13 -8.11
CA ASP A 61 -5.74 -11.87 -6.89
C ASP A 61 -4.55 -12.11 -5.97
N TYR A 62 -3.33 -11.86 -6.46
CA TYR A 62 -2.11 -12.12 -5.72
C TYR A 62 -1.45 -10.82 -5.23
N PHE A 63 -0.67 -10.95 -4.16
CA PHE A 63 0.35 -10.01 -3.73
C PHE A 63 1.69 -10.73 -3.78
N GLU A 64 2.63 -10.21 -4.56
CA GLU A 64 3.99 -10.73 -4.67
C GLU A 64 4.86 -10.14 -3.57
N PHE A 65 5.62 -10.99 -2.87
CA PHE A 65 6.63 -10.56 -1.92
C PHE A 65 8.00 -10.48 -2.59
N ASP A 66 8.66 -9.35 -2.39
CA ASP A 66 10.03 -9.14 -2.86
C ASP A 66 11.02 -9.84 -1.93
N ALA A 67 12.03 -10.48 -2.52
CA ALA A 67 13.23 -10.90 -1.79
C ALA A 67 14.14 -9.68 -1.52
N LEU A 68 15.02 -9.78 -0.51
CA LEU A 68 16.02 -8.75 -0.29
C LEU A 68 16.92 -8.59 -1.52
N ASP A 69 16.97 -7.39 -2.07
CA ASP A 69 17.88 -7.09 -3.17
C ASP A 69 19.35 -7.23 -2.73
N SER A 70 20.28 -7.17 -3.69
CA SER A 70 21.71 -7.30 -3.38
C SER A 70 22.22 -6.23 -2.41
N HIS A 71 21.70 -5.00 -2.47
CA HIS A 71 22.10 -3.92 -1.57
C HIS A 71 21.57 -4.14 -0.15
N GLN A 72 20.29 -4.48 -0.01
CA GLN A 72 19.67 -4.79 1.27
C GLN A 72 20.31 -6.03 1.91
N SER A 73 20.54 -7.09 1.13
CA SER A 73 21.25 -8.29 1.57
C SER A 73 22.67 -7.98 2.03
N PHE A 74 23.39 -7.10 1.31
CA PHE A 74 24.72 -6.64 1.73
C PHE A 74 24.67 -5.88 3.07
N LYS A 75 23.67 -5.01 3.27
CA LYS A 75 23.47 -4.32 4.57
C LYS A 75 23.16 -5.28 5.71
N VAL A 76 22.46 -6.38 5.47
CA VAL A 76 22.26 -7.43 6.50
C VAL A 76 23.61 -8.03 6.91
N MET A 77 24.49 -8.33 5.95
CA MET A 77 25.84 -8.82 6.23
C MET A 77 26.68 -7.79 7.00
N GLU A 78 26.65 -6.52 6.60
CA GLU A 78 27.36 -5.44 7.31
C GLU A 78 26.91 -5.32 8.76
N ARG A 79 25.58 -5.32 9.00
CA ARG A 79 25.00 -5.25 10.35
C ARG A 79 25.44 -6.43 11.21
N PHE A 80 25.45 -7.64 10.65
CA PHE A 80 25.94 -8.82 11.36
C PHE A 80 27.42 -8.69 11.73
N VAL A 81 28.26 -8.28 10.77
CA VAL A 81 29.71 -8.13 11.00
C VAL A 81 29.99 -7.06 12.05
N HIS A 82 29.25 -5.95 12.05
CA HIS A 82 29.37 -4.89 13.05
C HIS A 82 29.04 -5.39 14.48
N GLY A 83 28.24 -6.45 14.62
CA GLY A 83 27.93 -7.09 15.90
C GLY A 83 29.03 -8.04 16.43
N ILE A 84 30.13 -8.24 15.70
CA ILE A 84 31.22 -9.15 16.13
C ILE A 84 32.14 -8.44 17.11
N ASP A 85 32.12 -8.84 18.39
CA ASP A 85 32.94 -8.23 19.46
C ASP A 85 34.45 -8.45 19.27
N HIS A 86 34.86 -9.62 18.76
CA HIS A 86 36.28 -9.94 18.61
C HIS A 86 36.88 -9.16 17.43
N ILE A 87 37.55 -8.04 17.73
CA ILE A 87 38.12 -7.07 16.78
C ILE A 87 38.94 -7.74 15.64
N PRO A 88 39.85 -8.70 15.88
CA PRO A 88 40.57 -9.34 14.79
C PRO A 88 39.67 -10.14 13.83
N THR A 89 38.60 -10.76 14.35
CA THR A 89 37.62 -11.47 13.51
C THR A 89 36.76 -10.47 12.75
N HIS A 90 36.23 -9.46 13.45
CA HIS A 90 35.50 -8.35 12.83
C HIS A 90 36.27 -7.77 11.62
N ASN A 91 37.54 -7.40 11.80
CA ASN A 91 38.37 -6.81 10.74
C ASN A 91 38.59 -7.75 9.55
N LYS A 92 38.66 -9.07 9.77
CA LYS A 92 38.73 -10.06 8.68
C LYS A 92 37.45 -10.06 7.85
N PHE A 93 36.30 -10.04 8.50
CA PHE A 93 35.00 -10.03 7.83
C PHE A 93 34.76 -8.72 7.07
N ILE A 94 35.06 -7.55 7.67
CA ILE A 94 35.01 -6.25 6.97
C ILE A 94 35.92 -6.26 5.73
N GLY A 95 37.15 -6.77 5.87
CA GLY A 95 38.09 -6.89 4.76
C GLY A 95 37.60 -7.79 3.63
N VAL A 96 36.74 -8.77 3.93
CA VAL A 96 36.07 -9.65 2.96
C VAL A 96 34.90 -8.95 2.28
N LEU A 97 34.05 -8.24 3.03
CA LEU A 97 32.91 -7.49 2.49
C LEU A 97 33.36 -6.34 1.56
N SER A 98 34.54 -5.78 1.79
CA SER A 98 35.09 -4.70 0.96
C SER A 98 35.67 -5.17 -0.40
N ARG A 99 35.66 -6.48 -0.70
CA ARG A 99 36.23 -7.06 -1.92
C ARG A 99 35.16 -7.37 -2.97
N LYS A 100 35.62 -7.64 -4.21
CA LYS A 100 34.75 -8.21 -5.25
C LYS A 100 34.15 -9.54 -4.77
N LYS A 101 32.86 -9.75 -5.08
CA LYS A 101 32.06 -10.93 -4.68
C LYS A 101 31.91 -11.08 -3.15
N PRO A 102 31.38 -10.05 -2.46
CA PRO A 102 31.30 -10.03 -1.00
C PRO A 102 30.51 -11.21 -0.42
N PHE A 103 29.38 -11.57 -1.05
CA PHE A 103 28.54 -12.70 -0.64
C PHE A 103 29.29 -14.03 -0.61
N ALA A 104 29.94 -14.38 -1.72
CA ALA A 104 30.69 -15.63 -1.84
C ALA A 104 31.86 -15.65 -0.83
N ASN A 105 32.61 -14.56 -0.72
CA ASN A 105 33.75 -14.50 0.17
C ASN A 105 33.34 -14.57 1.65
N PHE A 106 32.24 -13.91 2.03
CA PHE A 106 31.69 -13.98 3.39
C PHE A 106 31.27 -15.40 3.75
N ASN A 107 30.49 -16.05 2.88
CA ASN A 107 30.05 -17.43 3.10
C ASN A 107 31.25 -18.39 3.20
N ASN A 108 32.26 -18.22 2.35
CA ASN A 108 33.50 -18.99 2.40
C ASN A 108 34.27 -18.76 3.71
N LEU A 109 34.34 -17.52 4.19
CA LEU A 109 35.01 -17.21 5.45
C LEU A 109 34.26 -17.84 6.63
N LEU A 110 32.92 -17.74 6.62
CA LEU A 110 32.03 -18.22 7.68
C LEU A 110 32.19 -19.73 7.94
N HIS A 111 32.55 -20.53 6.94
CA HIS A 111 32.87 -21.95 7.12
C HIS A 111 34.01 -22.22 8.11
N ASN A 112 34.93 -21.26 8.29
CA ASN A 112 36.03 -21.39 9.23
C ASN A 112 35.67 -20.93 10.66
N TYR A 113 34.44 -20.45 10.87
CA TYR A 113 33.95 -19.92 12.15
C TYR A 113 32.60 -20.54 12.52
N PRO A 114 32.56 -21.79 13.03
CA PRO A 114 31.32 -22.50 13.33
C PRO A 114 30.37 -21.73 14.27
N GLU A 115 30.91 -21.11 15.32
CA GLU A 115 30.11 -20.32 16.28
C GLU A 115 29.45 -19.10 15.62
N LEU A 116 30.19 -18.37 14.77
CA LEU A 116 29.61 -17.25 14.01
C LEU A 116 28.63 -17.74 12.96
N ARG A 117 28.84 -18.92 12.36
CA ARG A 117 27.91 -19.53 11.42
C ARG A 117 26.58 -19.86 12.09
N GLU A 118 26.63 -20.41 13.30
CA GLU A 118 25.45 -20.69 14.13
C GLU A 118 24.68 -19.41 14.48
N GLN A 119 25.38 -18.28 14.69
CA GLN A 119 24.75 -16.99 14.94
C GLN A 119 24.21 -16.32 13.66
N TRP A 120 24.88 -16.53 12.53
CA TRP A 120 24.52 -15.92 11.25
C TRP A 120 23.16 -16.38 10.74
N PHE A 121 22.84 -17.67 10.81
CA PHE A 121 21.58 -18.19 10.29
C PHE A 121 20.34 -17.59 10.96
N PRO A 122 20.17 -17.62 12.30
CA PRO A 122 19.02 -17.01 12.93
C PRO A 122 19.00 -15.48 12.76
N PHE A 123 20.17 -14.83 12.70
CA PHE A 123 20.24 -13.40 12.40
C PHE A 123 19.71 -13.08 11.01
N LYS A 124 20.12 -13.87 9.99
CA LYS A 124 19.65 -13.73 8.62
C LYS A 124 18.16 -14.01 8.53
N ASP A 125 17.69 -15.11 9.13
CA ASP A 125 16.28 -15.50 9.12
C ASP A 125 15.39 -14.42 9.77
N SER A 126 15.83 -13.84 10.89
CA SER A 126 15.11 -12.73 11.54
C SER A 126 15.03 -11.49 10.63
N ASN A 127 16.10 -11.13 9.93
CA ASN A 127 16.08 -9.98 9.02
C ASN A 127 15.17 -10.21 7.80
N TYR A 128 15.12 -11.43 7.26
CA TYR A 128 14.17 -11.79 6.21
C TYR A 128 12.72 -11.71 6.72
N LEU A 129 12.46 -12.26 7.92
CA LEU A 129 11.13 -12.20 8.52
C LEU A 129 10.68 -10.77 8.77
N ASP A 130 11.55 -9.90 9.28
CA ASP A 130 11.24 -8.49 9.50
C ASP A 130 10.94 -7.77 8.18
N TYR A 131 11.71 -8.06 7.12
CA TYR A 131 11.45 -7.49 5.79
C TYR A 131 10.11 -7.94 5.20
N VAL A 132 9.74 -9.22 5.37
CA VAL A 132 8.44 -9.75 4.94
C VAL A 132 7.29 -9.14 5.76
N LYS A 133 7.47 -8.93 7.06
CA LYS A 133 6.49 -8.23 7.90
C LYS A 133 6.26 -6.80 7.41
N GLU A 134 7.32 -6.05 7.12
CA GLU A 134 7.19 -4.70 6.58
C GLU A 134 6.41 -4.67 5.25
N GLN A 135 6.60 -5.68 4.39
CA GLN A 135 5.82 -5.82 3.16
C GLN A 135 4.36 -6.15 3.43
N ALA A 136 4.09 -7.10 4.34
CA ALA A 136 2.74 -7.48 4.74
C ALA A 136 1.99 -6.30 5.37
N ASP A 137 2.64 -5.52 6.23
CA ASP A 137 2.06 -4.33 6.84
C ASP A 137 1.70 -3.28 5.78
N ARG A 138 2.60 -2.98 4.84
CA ARG A 138 2.30 -2.09 3.70
C ARG A 138 1.15 -2.61 2.85
N PHE A 139 1.10 -3.90 2.59
CA PHE A 139 0.01 -4.54 1.86
C PHE A 139 -1.33 -4.38 2.59
N LEU A 140 -1.36 -4.63 3.90
CA LEU A 140 -2.55 -4.47 4.73
C LEU A 140 -3.00 -3.01 4.80
N GLU A 141 -2.08 -2.06 4.93
CA GLU A 141 -2.39 -0.63 4.88
C GLU A 141 -3.04 -0.27 3.54
N GLN A 142 -2.44 -0.67 2.42
CA GLN A 142 -3.00 -0.43 1.08
C GLN A 142 -4.37 -1.08 0.91
N ALA A 143 -4.53 -2.33 1.32
CA ALA A 143 -5.79 -3.06 1.20
C ALA A 143 -6.89 -2.52 2.13
N ASN A 144 -6.51 -1.87 3.24
CA ASN A 144 -7.43 -1.27 4.20
C ASN A 144 -7.65 0.23 3.97
N THR A 145 -7.11 0.82 2.90
CA THR A 145 -7.36 2.22 2.53
C THR A 145 -8.16 2.28 1.23
N ILE A 146 -9.14 3.16 1.12
CA ILE A 146 -9.90 3.38 -0.14
C ILE A 146 -9.23 4.41 -1.05
N ASN A 147 -7.92 4.62 -0.92
CA ASN A 147 -7.18 5.69 -1.61
C ASN A 147 -7.18 5.52 -3.13
N SER A 148 -7.54 4.33 -3.64
CA SER A 148 -7.80 4.12 -5.07
C SER A 148 -9.12 4.74 -5.54
N SER A 149 -10.14 4.81 -4.66
CA SER A 149 -11.49 5.29 -4.97
C SER A 149 -11.65 6.79 -4.72
N PHE A 150 -11.02 7.31 -3.66
CA PHE A 150 -10.97 8.74 -3.33
C PHE A 150 -9.58 9.30 -3.67
N ASP A 151 -9.38 9.65 -4.93
CA ASP A 151 -8.10 10.12 -5.45
C ASP A 151 -8.18 11.57 -5.95
N LYS A 152 -7.09 12.08 -6.51
CA LYS A 152 -7.06 13.44 -7.08
C LYS A 152 -8.06 13.59 -8.23
N SER A 153 -8.28 12.53 -9.01
CA SER A 153 -9.22 12.54 -10.14
C SER A 153 -10.64 12.77 -9.64
N PHE A 154 -11.05 12.06 -8.59
CA PHE A 154 -12.33 12.27 -7.91
C PHE A 154 -12.44 13.69 -7.34
N CYS A 155 -11.39 14.21 -6.69
CA CYS A 155 -11.39 15.59 -6.17
C CYS A 155 -11.64 16.62 -7.28
N TYR A 156 -10.99 16.48 -8.44
CA TYR A 156 -11.20 17.36 -9.58
C TYR A 156 -12.62 17.25 -10.16
N GLU A 157 -13.15 16.03 -10.28
CA GLU A 157 -14.51 15.83 -10.79
C GLU A 157 -15.55 16.39 -9.81
N LEU A 158 -15.36 16.23 -8.50
CA LEU A 158 -16.22 16.81 -7.48
C LEU A 158 -16.15 18.34 -7.49
N GLU A 159 -14.96 18.93 -7.60
CA GLU A 159 -14.76 20.38 -7.76
C GLU A 159 -15.57 20.91 -8.95
N TYR A 160 -15.36 20.31 -10.13
CA TYR A 160 -16.07 20.67 -11.35
C TYR A 160 -17.58 20.56 -11.16
N ARG A 161 -18.04 19.46 -10.58
CA ARG A 161 -19.47 19.19 -10.35
C ARG A 161 -20.11 20.19 -9.39
N LEU A 162 -19.41 20.56 -8.31
CA LEU A 162 -19.86 21.58 -7.37
C LEU A 162 -19.97 22.95 -8.04
N SER A 163 -18.96 23.34 -8.82
CA SER A 163 -18.95 24.60 -9.57
C SER A 163 -20.13 24.71 -10.56
N GLU A 164 -20.44 23.63 -11.29
CA GLU A 164 -21.61 23.58 -12.16
C GLU A 164 -22.92 23.63 -11.38
N ALA A 165 -23.02 22.90 -10.26
CA ALA A 165 -24.22 22.89 -9.42
C ALA A 165 -24.50 24.27 -8.81
N PHE A 166 -23.47 24.97 -8.32
CA PHE A 166 -23.58 26.33 -7.81
C PHE A 166 -24.08 27.29 -8.88
N ARG A 167 -23.50 27.26 -10.09
CA ARG A 167 -23.94 28.10 -11.22
C ARG A 167 -25.41 27.90 -11.59
N ASN A 168 -25.92 26.69 -11.41
CA ASN A 168 -27.32 26.32 -11.68
C ASN A 168 -28.28 26.67 -10.52
N SER A 169 -27.78 27.12 -9.37
CA SER A 169 -28.60 27.49 -8.23
C SER A 169 -29.56 28.65 -8.52
N THR A 170 -30.74 28.60 -7.90
CA THR A 170 -31.69 29.72 -7.89
C THR A 170 -31.34 30.77 -6.84
N ASP A 171 -30.49 30.42 -5.86
CA ASP A 171 -30.00 31.36 -4.86
C ASP A 171 -28.95 32.29 -5.49
N LYS A 172 -29.13 33.61 -5.33
CA LYS A 172 -28.26 34.61 -5.96
C LYS A 172 -26.83 34.58 -5.43
N ILE A 173 -26.63 34.28 -4.16
CA ILE A 173 -25.30 34.24 -3.54
C ILE A 173 -24.59 32.99 -4.03
N ILE A 174 -25.23 31.83 -3.88
CA ILE A 174 -24.65 30.54 -4.28
C ILE A 174 -24.33 30.51 -5.78
N LYS A 175 -25.13 31.18 -6.61
CA LYS A 175 -24.90 31.26 -8.05
C LYS A 175 -23.59 31.95 -8.46
N HIS A 176 -23.03 32.79 -7.59
CA HIS A 176 -21.83 33.57 -7.88
C HIS A 176 -20.55 33.01 -7.27
N ILE A 177 -20.63 31.93 -6.51
CA ILE A 177 -19.45 31.21 -5.99
C ILE A 177 -19.12 29.99 -6.85
N TRP A 178 -17.89 29.51 -6.73
CA TRP A 178 -17.43 28.25 -7.32
C TRP A 178 -16.56 27.49 -6.33
N CYS A 179 -16.31 26.20 -6.62
CA CYS A 179 -15.30 25.41 -5.94
C CYS A 179 -14.00 25.46 -6.76
N ASP A 180 -12.88 25.78 -6.13
CA ASP A 180 -11.55 25.97 -6.74
C ASP A 180 -10.54 24.92 -6.28
N GLY A 181 -11.06 23.82 -5.72
CA GLY A 181 -10.26 22.69 -5.28
C GLY A 181 -10.89 21.94 -4.12
N VAL A 182 -10.90 20.62 -4.22
CA VAL A 182 -11.16 19.72 -3.10
C VAL A 182 -9.85 19.06 -2.70
N LEU A 183 -9.54 19.05 -1.41
CA LEU A 183 -8.33 18.44 -0.89
C LEU A 183 -8.55 16.95 -0.62
N ILE A 184 -7.45 16.20 -0.71
CA ILE A 184 -7.36 14.87 -0.10
C ILE A 184 -7.32 15.09 1.43
N PRO A 185 -8.07 14.30 2.23
CA PRO A 185 -7.99 14.38 3.68
C PRO A 185 -6.55 14.35 4.18
N THR A 186 -6.22 15.26 5.10
CA THR A 186 -4.88 15.27 5.72
C THR A 186 -4.71 14.19 6.78
N ASP A 187 -5.83 13.69 7.31
CA ASP A 187 -5.87 12.55 8.23
C ASP A 187 -6.16 11.29 7.42
N ASP A 188 -5.13 10.45 7.23
CA ASP A 188 -5.23 9.21 6.48
C ASP A 188 -6.28 8.24 7.05
N MET A 189 -6.65 8.38 8.34
CA MET A 189 -7.72 7.58 8.94
C MET A 189 -9.09 7.82 8.31
N GLN A 190 -9.33 8.99 7.70
CA GLN A 190 -10.58 9.30 6.99
C GLN A 190 -10.81 8.39 5.79
N LEU A 191 -9.73 7.94 5.14
CA LEU A 191 -9.79 7.03 3.99
C LEU A 191 -9.61 5.55 4.38
N SER A 192 -9.55 5.25 5.68
CA SER A 192 -9.50 3.86 6.15
C SER A 192 -10.86 3.17 5.93
N ARG A 193 -10.83 1.90 5.55
CA ARG A 193 -12.06 1.10 5.40
C ARG A 193 -12.87 1.04 6.68
N GLU A 194 -12.20 0.93 7.83
CA GLU A 194 -12.90 0.94 9.13
C GLU A 194 -13.71 2.21 9.32
N HIS A 195 -13.11 3.39 9.12
CA HIS A 195 -13.82 4.66 9.22
C HIS A 195 -14.97 4.73 8.21
N ILE A 196 -14.69 4.44 6.95
CA ILE A 196 -15.65 4.53 5.84
C ILE A 196 -16.88 3.66 6.09
N PHE A 197 -16.70 2.41 6.51
CA PHE A 197 -17.81 1.47 6.73
C PHE A 197 -18.46 1.58 8.11
N THR A 198 -17.88 2.34 9.04
CA THR A 198 -18.48 2.62 10.35
C THR A 198 -19.27 3.93 10.33
N ASN A 199 -18.67 4.98 9.76
CA ASN A 199 -19.20 6.34 9.83
C ASN A 199 -19.94 6.75 8.55
N HIS A 200 -19.63 6.12 7.42
CA HIS A 200 -20.17 6.47 6.09
C HIS A 200 -19.92 7.93 5.70
N THR A 201 -18.82 8.50 6.19
CA THR A 201 -18.42 9.89 5.94
C THR A 201 -16.94 9.98 5.64
N ILE A 202 -16.55 11.04 4.93
CA ILE A 202 -15.16 11.47 4.75
C ILE A 202 -15.12 12.96 5.10
N GLU A 203 -14.30 13.33 6.08
CA GLU A 203 -14.02 14.72 6.39
C GLU A 203 -12.79 15.19 5.62
N THR A 204 -12.93 16.31 4.92
CA THR A 204 -11.87 16.95 4.15
C THR A 204 -12.10 18.47 4.09
N GLU A 205 -11.39 19.15 3.21
CA GLU A 205 -11.47 20.59 3.04
C GLU A 205 -11.61 20.94 1.55
N ALA A 206 -12.33 22.02 1.27
CA ALA A 206 -12.49 22.54 -0.08
C ALA A 206 -12.32 24.06 -0.10
N PHE A 207 -11.92 24.59 -1.24
CA PHE A 207 -11.86 26.02 -1.49
C PHE A 207 -13.11 26.46 -2.24
N ILE A 208 -13.94 27.31 -1.63
CA ILE A 208 -15.24 27.70 -2.15
C ILE A 208 -15.46 29.20 -1.94
N GLY A 209 -15.81 29.94 -2.97
CA GLY A 209 -16.14 31.36 -2.84
C GLY A 209 -16.00 32.13 -4.14
N GLU A 210 -16.13 33.45 -4.08
CA GLU A 210 -15.90 34.35 -5.22
C GLU A 210 -14.42 34.59 -5.51
N SER A 211 -13.53 34.23 -4.59
CA SER A 211 -12.08 34.39 -4.74
C SER A 211 -11.37 33.08 -5.05
N GLY A 212 -12.03 31.93 -4.81
CA GLY A 212 -11.41 30.61 -4.78
C GLY A 212 -10.44 30.39 -3.61
N GLN A 213 -10.33 31.32 -2.66
CA GLN A 213 -9.35 31.23 -1.55
C GLN A 213 -9.98 30.92 -0.19
N ASP A 214 -11.30 31.00 -0.09
CA ASP A 214 -12.00 30.73 1.16
C ASP A 214 -12.06 29.23 1.42
N LYS A 215 -11.46 28.81 2.53
CA LYS A 215 -11.39 27.40 2.93
C LYS A 215 -12.63 27.00 3.72
N TYR A 216 -13.23 25.89 3.33
CA TYR A 216 -14.42 25.29 3.93
C TYR A 216 -14.10 23.90 4.47
N GLN A 217 -14.67 23.56 5.63
CA GLN A 217 -14.70 22.16 6.09
C GLN A 217 -15.76 21.41 5.30
N MET A 218 -15.39 20.28 4.72
CA MET A 218 -16.24 19.48 3.84
C MET A 218 -16.49 18.10 4.43
N THR A 219 -17.76 17.77 4.61
CA THR A 219 -18.20 16.42 4.98
C THR A 219 -18.84 15.73 3.78
N ILE A 220 -18.22 14.66 3.29
CA ILE A 220 -18.75 13.86 2.18
C ILE A 220 -19.45 12.63 2.76
N LYS A 221 -20.77 12.58 2.65
CA LYS A 221 -21.63 11.48 3.09
C LYS A 221 -21.72 10.44 1.97
N LEU A 222 -21.40 9.19 2.30
CA LEU A 222 -21.38 8.07 1.37
C LEU A 222 -22.73 7.35 1.40
N GLY A 223 -23.40 7.32 0.26
CA GLY A 223 -24.58 6.53 0.02
C GLY A 223 -24.26 5.05 -0.23
N LEU A 224 -25.30 4.25 -0.48
CA LEU A 224 -25.14 2.80 -0.67
C LEU A 224 -24.30 2.47 -1.91
N GLN A 225 -24.40 3.25 -2.98
CA GLN A 225 -23.67 3.00 -4.21
C GLN A 225 -22.17 3.33 -4.03
N SER A 226 -21.85 4.46 -3.42
CA SER A 226 -20.49 4.90 -3.12
C SER A 226 -19.82 3.98 -2.11
N LEU A 227 -20.52 3.53 -1.05
CA LEU A 227 -19.99 2.51 -0.14
C LEU A 227 -19.67 1.20 -0.87
N LYS A 228 -20.50 0.79 -1.83
CA LYS A 228 -20.21 -0.39 -2.66
C LYS A 228 -18.97 -0.17 -3.53
N LYS A 229 -18.83 1.00 -4.18
CA LYS A 229 -17.67 1.36 -4.99
C LYS A 229 -16.37 1.37 -4.16
N CYS A 230 -16.39 2.00 -2.98
CA CYS A 230 -15.30 1.93 -2.01
C CYS A 230 -14.98 0.49 -1.59
N LYS A 231 -16.00 -0.37 -1.47
CA LYS A 231 -15.79 -1.77 -1.10
C LYS A 231 -15.03 -2.51 -2.19
N ASP A 232 -15.42 -2.30 -3.43
CA ASP A 232 -14.91 -3.02 -4.60
C ASP A 232 -13.62 -2.40 -5.16
N GLY A 233 -13.21 -1.21 -4.68
CA GLY A 233 -12.00 -0.50 -5.12
C GLY A 233 -12.19 0.31 -6.40
N ASP A 234 -13.44 0.51 -6.82
CA ASP A 234 -13.82 1.24 -8.03
C ASP A 234 -13.80 2.76 -7.82
N GLU A 235 -13.81 3.52 -8.92
CA GLU A 235 -13.91 4.99 -8.91
C GLU A 235 -15.22 5.49 -8.28
N LEU A 236 -15.13 6.55 -7.47
CA LEU A 236 -16.28 7.20 -6.84
C LEU A 236 -16.98 8.23 -7.74
N SER A 237 -16.36 8.63 -8.84
CA SER A 237 -16.87 9.69 -9.73
C SER A 237 -18.28 9.38 -10.27
N ASP A 238 -18.59 8.11 -10.52
CA ASP A 238 -19.91 7.65 -10.94
C ASP A 238 -21.02 7.85 -9.89
N CYS A 239 -20.64 8.01 -8.62
CA CYS A 239 -21.57 8.26 -7.52
C CYS A 239 -21.93 9.73 -7.36
N LEU A 240 -21.27 10.63 -8.11
CA LEU A 240 -21.61 12.04 -8.08
C LEU A 240 -23.03 12.26 -8.65
N PRO A 241 -23.86 13.03 -7.94
CA PRO A 241 -25.15 13.45 -8.47
C PRO A 241 -25.02 14.38 -9.69
N ASP A 242 -26.15 14.57 -10.37
CA ASP A 242 -26.20 15.47 -11.52
C ASP A 242 -26.17 16.94 -11.07
N ALA A 243 -25.45 17.79 -11.81
CA ALA A 243 -25.27 19.20 -11.47
C ALA A 243 -26.48 20.09 -11.82
N SER A 244 -27.57 19.55 -12.39
CA SER A 244 -28.82 20.30 -12.58
C SER A 244 -29.53 20.63 -11.27
N SER A 245 -29.11 20.03 -10.16
CA SER A 245 -29.73 20.15 -8.86
C SER A 245 -28.69 20.37 -7.76
N LEU A 246 -29.08 21.11 -6.72
CA LEU A 246 -28.26 21.34 -5.53
C LEU A 246 -28.67 20.45 -4.33
N ASN A 247 -29.61 19.51 -4.52
CA ASN A 247 -30.26 18.79 -3.42
C ASN A 247 -29.32 17.86 -2.64
N TRP A 248 -28.14 17.61 -3.20
CA TRP A 248 -27.09 16.78 -2.65
C TRP A 248 -25.99 17.60 -1.97
N VAL A 249 -26.15 18.92 -1.89
CA VAL A 249 -25.20 19.84 -1.25
C VAL A 249 -25.93 20.68 -0.20
N SER A 250 -25.36 20.73 1.00
CA SER A 250 -25.77 21.69 2.03
C SER A 250 -24.59 22.62 2.29
N LEU A 251 -24.74 23.91 2.00
CA LEU A 251 -23.67 24.91 2.14
C LEU A 251 -24.04 25.91 3.23
N ASP A 252 -23.15 26.07 4.22
CA ASP A 252 -23.23 27.09 5.25
C ASP A 252 -22.06 28.08 5.07
N ILE A 253 -22.38 29.23 4.48
CA ILE A 253 -21.39 30.27 4.16
C ILE A 253 -20.88 30.96 5.44
N GLU A 254 -21.72 31.08 6.47
CA GLU A 254 -21.34 31.76 7.72
C GLU A 254 -20.34 30.94 8.51
N ASN A 255 -20.60 29.63 8.63
CA ASN A 255 -19.73 28.70 9.36
C ASN A 255 -18.62 28.09 8.50
N ARG A 256 -18.61 28.39 7.20
CA ARG A 256 -17.67 27.83 6.21
C ARG A 256 -17.66 26.31 6.21
N THR A 257 -18.85 25.71 6.20
CA THR A 257 -19.02 24.26 6.10
C THR A 257 -19.81 23.88 4.87
N ILE A 258 -19.50 22.73 4.32
CA ILE A 258 -20.22 22.13 3.19
C ILE A 258 -20.43 20.64 3.47
N GLU A 259 -21.64 20.16 3.27
CA GLU A 259 -21.94 18.74 3.23
C GLU A 259 -22.30 18.32 1.81
N VAL A 260 -21.76 17.19 1.37
CA VAL A 260 -21.97 16.60 0.05
C VAL A 260 -22.52 15.19 0.22
N GLN A 261 -23.60 14.86 -0.48
CA GLN A 261 -24.19 13.52 -0.47
C GLN A 261 -23.90 12.78 -1.78
N LEU A 262 -23.11 11.71 -1.70
CA LEU A 262 -22.93 10.77 -2.80
C LEU A 262 -24.06 9.74 -2.83
N LYS A 263 -24.30 9.14 -4.00
CA LYS A 263 -25.26 8.04 -4.19
C LYS A 263 -24.83 6.76 -3.49
#